data_AF-A0A3S3ZKZ9-F1
#
_entry.id   AF-A0A3S3ZKZ9-F1
#
_cell.length_a   1.000
_cell.length_b   1.000
_cell.length_c   1.000
_cell.angle_alpha   90.00
_cell.angle_beta   90.00
_cell.angle_gamma   90.00
#
_symmetry.space_group_name_H-M   'P 1'
#
loop_
_entity.id
_entity.type
_entity.pdbx_description
1 polymer ?
#
loop_
_entity_poly.entity_id
_entity_poly.type
_entity_poly.pdbx_seq_one_letter_code
_entity_poly.pdbx_strand_id
1 'polypeptide(L)'
;MCGASCWCHGRHGGRHCGAVDRVAVGPSIGWTNRRDDSFRTPTRSGLLGYPPGGTGILDIVPEKKPRILQNGRDMAWSLIPLLIACLVIAGIASQCSFNLGGPKPGPIPSFDADAAFRYDARELGFPIRQPEIPEGWTSNSGSRSIVTGDGGGDSSNIGFITEAGRYIQLTQSDATEEALVPFIAGEPRYLTGTEQIGDRTWVVFGGDGVEAIWVSDFGDARILITGPAPAEEFTKLATAVGAVEPLQP
;
A
#
# COMPACT_ATOMS: atom_id res chain seq x y z
N MET A 1 -10.64 -10.47 22.85
CA MET A 1 -11.34 -11.78 22.93
C MET A 1 -11.87 -12.14 21.54
N CYS A 2 -11.55 -13.36 21.09
CA CYS A 2 -12.04 -14.13 19.92
C CYS A 2 -11.89 -13.46 18.53
N GLY A 3 -11.11 -13.95 17.55
CA GLY A 3 -10.66 -15.31 17.26
C GLY A 3 -11.64 -16.01 16.32
N ALA A 4 -11.28 -16.15 15.03
CA ALA A 4 -11.99 -17.03 14.10
C ALA A 4 -10.98 -17.63 13.10
N SER A 5 -10.45 -18.80 13.48
CA SER A 5 -9.75 -19.73 12.61
C SER A 5 -10.78 -20.53 11.81
N CYS A 6 -10.59 -20.69 10.49
CA CYS A 6 -11.28 -21.70 9.70
C CYS A 6 -10.26 -22.72 9.19
N TRP A 7 -10.31 -23.91 9.77
CA TRP A 7 -9.68 -25.13 9.28
C TRP A 7 -10.66 -25.82 8.33
N CYS A 8 -10.23 -26.18 7.13
CA CYS A 8 -10.96 -27.12 6.26
C CYS A 8 -10.25 -28.48 6.26
N HIS A 9 -10.97 -29.50 6.70
CA HIS A 9 -10.57 -30.90 6.69
C HIS A 9 -11.05 -31.55 5.39
N GLY A 10 -10.15 -32.21 4.66
CA GLY A 10 -10.50 -33.04 3.50
C GLY A 10 -10.89 -34.48 3.90
N ARG A 11 -11.81 -35.10 3.14
CA ARG A 11 -11.75 -36.53 2.81
C ARG A 11 -12.73 -36.97 1.70
N HIS A 12 -12.13 -37.66 0.71
CA HIS A 12 -12.59 -38.76 -0.16
C HIS A 12 -13.91 -38.73 -0.97
N GLY A 13 -13.77 -39.11 -2.24
CA GLY A 13 -14.56 -40.22 -2.82
C GLY A 13 -15.30 -39.91 -4.12
N GLY A 14 -14.73 -40.30 -5.26
CA GLY A 14 -15.36 -40.12 -6.58
C GLY A 14 -16.47 -41.12 -6.93
N ARG A 15 -17.32 -40.76 -7.90
CA ARG A 15 -17.64 -41.53 -9.12
C ARG A 15 -18.67 -40.80 -10.00
N HIS A 16 -18.55 -41.09 -11.30
CA HIS A 16 -19.22 -40.54 -12.48
C HIS A 16 -20.76 -40.57 -12.51
N CYS A 17 -21.33 -39.63 -13.29
CA CYS A 17 -22.49 -39.69 -14.21
C CYS A 17 -23.00 -38.23 -14.38
N GLY A 18 -23.42 -37.68 -15.52
CA GLY A 18 -23.57 -38.09 -16.90
C GLY A 18 -23.81 -36.81 -17.73
N ALA A 19 -23.69 -36.91 -19.05
CA ALA A 19 -23.81 -35.81 -20.00
C ALA A 19 -25.23 -35.20 -20.06
N VAL A 20 -25.31 -33.89 -20.25
CA VAL A 20 -26.51 -33.24 -20.82
C VAL A 20 -26.13 -32.03 -21.69
N ASP A 21 -26.62 -32.13 -22.92
CA ASP A 21 -26.70 -31.25 -24.09
C ASP A 21 -26.24 -29.79 -24.06
N ARG A 22 -25.52 -29.45 -25.14
CA ARG A 22 -25.36 -28.08 -25.67
C ARG A 22 -26.67 -27.62 -26.30
N VAL A 23 -27.18 -26.48 -25.87
CA VAL A 23 -28.08 -25.63 -26.66
C VAL A 23 -27.47 -24.24 -26.76
N ALA A 24 -27.45 -23.71 -27.98
CA ALA A 24 -26.92 -22.41 -28.34
C ALA A 24 -28.04 -21.36 -28.50
N VAL A 25 -27.60 -20.09 -28.47
CA VAL A 25 -28.17 -18.86 -29.08
C VAL A 25 -29.09 -17.94 -28.24
N GLY A 26 -28.47 -16.89 -27.68
CA GLY A 26 -28.82 -15.43 -27.65
C GLY A 26 -30.21 -14.91 -27.18
N PRO A 27 -30.44 -13.57 -27.10
CA PRO A 27 -29.51 -12.42 -27.15
C PRO A 27 -29.66 -11.42 -25.97
N SER A 28 -28.78 -10.42 -26.00
CA SER A 28 -28.66 -9.19 -25.18
C SER A 28 -29.96 -8.47 -24.79
N ILE A 29 -30.08 -8.10 -23.51
CA ILE A 29 -31.09 -7.17 -22.98
C ILE A 29 -30.38 -5.99 -22.33
N GLY A 30 -30.61 -4.80 -22.90
CA GLY A 30 -30.16 -3.52 -22.39
C GLY A 30 -31.00 -3.06 -21.19
N TRP A 31 -30.32 -2.48 -20.20
CA TRP A 31 -30.95 -1.88 -19.04
C TRP A 31 -31.36 -0.45 -19.39
N THR A 32 -32.67 -0.23 -19.53
CA THR A 32 -33.25 1.12 -19.59
C THR A 32 -33.58 1.58 -18.17
N ASN A 33 -33.05 2.73 -17.78
CA ASN A 33 -33.29 3.33 -16.48
C ASN A 33 -34.47 4.31 -16.63
N ARG A 34 -35.64 3.93 -16.09
CA ARG A 34 -36.83 4.79 -16.02
C ARG A 34 -37.10 5.11 -14.55
N ARG A 35 -36.99 6.38 -14.19
CA ARG A 35 -37.78 7.01 -13.12
C ARG A 35 -38.12 8.43 -13.52
N ASP A 36 -39.42 8.65 -13.67
CA ASP A 36 -40.08 9.95 -13.71
C ASP A 36 -40.16 10.52 -12.28
N ASP A 37 -39.98 11.84 -12.15
CA ASP A 37 -40.88 12.77 -11.43
C ASP A 37 -40.19 14.14 -11.39
N SER A 38 -40.63 15.09 -12.21
CA SER A 38 -41.74 16.03 -11.98
C SER A 38 -41.37 17.13 -10.96
N PHE A 39 -41.27 18.36 -11.47
CA PHE A 39 -41.70 19.64 -10.87
C PHE A 39 -41.03 20.79 -11.65
N ARG A 40 -41.71 21.23 -12.71
CA ARG A 40 -41.42 22.46 -13.46
C ARG A 40 -42.49 23.48 -13.09
N THR A 41 -42.10 24.59 -12.45
CA THR A 41 -42.98 25.73 -12.19
C THR A 41 -42.96 26.73 -13.36
N PRO A 42 -44.07 27.42 -13.65
CA PRO A 42 -44.31 28.08 -14.94
C PRO A 42 -43.94 29.57 -14.96
N THR A 43 -43.63 30.06 -16.15
CA THR A 43 -43.51 31.47 -16.52
C THR A 43 -44.90 32.13 -16.59
N ARG A 44 -45.05 33.36 -16.07
CA ARG A 44 -46.14 34.26 -16.49
C ARG A 44 -45.68 35.72 -16.51
N SER A 45 -45.81 36.32 -17.70
CA SER A 45 -45.69 37.74 -18.00
C SER A 45 -47.08 38.41 -17.89
N GLY A 46 -47.16 39.67 -17.47
CA GLY A 46 -48.39 40.46 -17.45
C GLY A 46 -48.26 41.82 -16.74
N LEU A 47 -48.59 42.89 -17.48
CA LEU A 47 -48.40 44.33 -17.23
C LEU A 47 -49.51 45.02 -16.40
N LEU A 48 -49.18 46.27 -15.99
CA LEU A 48 -50.01 47.50 -15.81
C LEU A 48 -50.73 47.81 -14.47
N GLY A 49 -50.28 48.90 -13.80
CA GLY A 49 -51.16 49.97 -13.26
C GLY A 49 -51.03 50.36 -11.77
N TYR A 50 -50.36 51.47 -11.44
CA TYR A 50 -50.87 52.71 -10.78
C TYR A 50 -49.72 53.69 -10.41
N PRO A 51 -49.89 55.04 -10.49
CA PRO A 51 -48.82 56.04 -10.32
C PRO A 51 -48.89 56.76 -8.92
N PRO A 52 -48.34 57.97 -8.70
CA PRO A 52 -47.14 58.15 -7.86
C PRO A 52 -47.38 59.01 -6.60
N GLY A 53 -46.39 58.99 -5.70
CA GLY A 53 -46.13 60.11 -4.80
C GLY A 53 -46.26 59.80 -3.30
N GLY A 54 -45.35 60.37 -2.52
CA GLY A 54 -45.53 60.55 -1.09
C GLY A 54 -44.46 59.91 -0.23
N THR A 55 -43.31 60.59 -0.18
CA THR A 55 -42.26 60.50 0.83
C THR A 55 -42.72 60.17 2.26
N GLY A 56 -42.03 59.23 2.93
CA GLY A 56 -41.91 59.29 4.38
C GLY A 56 -41.58 58.00 5.11
N ILE A 57 -40.32 57.93 5.57
CA ILE A 57 -39.86 57.29 6.81
C ILE A 57 -39.78 55.74 6.79
N LEU A 58 -38.55 55.24 6.92
CA LEU A 58 -38.13 53.83 7.04
C LEU A 58 -37.73 53.11 5.75
N ASP A 59 -36.83 53.73 4.98
CA ASP A 59 -35.67 52.98 4.46
C ASP A 59 -34.90 52.38 5.65
N ILE A 60 -35.30 51.18 6.10
CA ILE A 60 -34.43 50.32 6.90
C ILE A 60 -33.86 49.28 5.92
N VAL A 61 -33.11 49.79 4.94
CA VAL A 61 -32.02 49.01 4.40
C VAL A 61 -30.87 49.27 5.37
N PRO A 62 -30.47 48.31 6.23
CA PRO A 62 -29.23 48.45 6.96
C PRO A 62 -28.14 48.49 5.88
N GLU A 63 -27.61 49.69 5.64
CA GLU A 63 -26.50 49.91 4.75
C GLU A 63 -25.36 49.03 5.25
N LYS A 64 -25.13 47.95 4.50
CA LYS A 64 -24.23 46.87 4.88
C LYS A 64 -22.84 47.48 4.95
N LYS A 65 -22.42 47.75 6.18
CA LYS A 65 -21.09 48.26 6.55
C LYS A 65 -20.04 47.68 5.60
N PRO A 66 -19.20 48.52 4.95
CA PRO A 66 -18.32 48.07 3.88
C PRO A 66 -17.47 46.90 4.37
N ARG A 67 -17.58 45.77 3.65
CA ARG A 67 -17.09 44.43 4.02
C ARG A 67 -15.55 44.34 4.17
N ILE A 68 -14.86 45.47 4.02
CA ILE A 68 -13.41 45.58 3.99
C ILE A 68 -12.78 45.74 5.38
N LEU A 69 -13.53 46.16 6.42
CA LEU A 69 -13.02 46.26 7.81
C LEU A 69 -13.83 45.46 8.85
N GLN A 70 -14.74 44.59 8.41
CA GLN A 70 -15.46 43.65 9.28
C GLN A 70 -14.98 42.20 9.12
N ASN A 71 -14.23 41.87 8.08
CA ASN A 71 -13.87 40.47 7.84
C ASN A 71 -12.74 39.96 8.74
N GLY A 72 -11.71 40.76 9.05
CA GLY A 72 -10.57 40.27 9.84
C GLY A 72 -10.85 40.15 11.34
N ARG A 73 -11.43 41.20 11.94
CA ARG A 73 -11.70 41.25 13.37
C ARG A 73 -12.85 40.32 13.74
N ASP A 74 -13.94 40.30 12.99
CA ASP A 74 -15.09 39.47 13.35
C ASP A 74 -14.83 37.97 13.05
N MET A 75 -13.94 37.64 12.10
CA MET A 75 -13.38 36.28 11.99
C MET A 75 -12.47 35.93 13.16
N ALA A 76 -11.61 36.85 13.62
CA ALA A 76 -10.76 36.60 14.78
C ALA A 76 -11.58 36.40 16.06
N TRP A 77 -12.65 37.19 16.24
CA TRP A 77 -13.55 37.07 17.39
C TRP A 77 -14.40 35.80 17.37
N SER A 78 -14.71 35.22 16.21
CA SER A 78 -15.35 33.90 16.13
C SER A 78 -14.37 32.73 16.27
N LEU A 79 -13.09 32.93 15.94
CA LEU A 79 -12.04 31.92 16.11
C LEU A 79 -11.64 31.73 17.58
N ILE A 80 -11.68 32.80 18.38
CA ILE A 80 -11.25 32.77 19.80
C ILE A 80 -12.07 31.79 20.65
N PRO A 81 -13.43 31.82 20.65
CA PRO A 81 -14.23 30.86 21.39
C PRO A 81 -13.98 29.41 20.98
N LEU A 82 -13.74 29.17 19.69
CA LEU A 82 -13.43 27.85 19.15
C LEU A 82 -12.06 27.36 19.65
N LEU A 83 -11.03 28.21 19.60
CA LEU A 83 -9.71 27.89 20.14
C LEU A 83 -9.77 27.60 21.65
N ILE A 84 -10.52 28.40 22.41
CA ILE A 84 -10.70 28.17 23.85
C ILE A 84 -11.40 26.83 24.10
N ALA A 85 -12.47 26.53 23.36
CA ALA A 85 -13.15 25.24 23.47
C ALA A 85 -12.22 24.06 23.14
N CYS A 86 -11.41 24.16 22.07
CA CYS A 86 -10.40 23.16 21.73
C CYS A 86 -9.35 22.98 22.82
N LEU A 87 -8.87 24.07 23.44
CA LEU A 87 -7.90 24.02 24.53
C LEU A 87 -8.49 23.43 25.82
N VAL A 88 -9.75 23.72 26.13
CA VAL A 88 -10.46 23.13 27.27
C VAL A 88 -10.65 21.63 27.06
N ILE A 89 -11.05 21.21 25.86
CA ILE A 89 -11.18 19.78 25.51
C ILE A 89 -9.82 19.08 25.60
N ALA A 90 -8.77 19.67 25.01
CA ALA A 90 -7.42 19.11 25.05
C ALA A 90 -6.84 19.04 26.48
N GLY A 91 -7.14 20.05 27.31
CA GLY A 91 -6.74 20.12 28.71
C GLY A 91 -7.45 19.09 29.58
N ILE A 92 -8.78 18.95 29.46
CA ILE A 92 -9.55 17.92 30.19
C ILE A 92 -9.12 16.52 29.76
N ALA A 93 -8.91 16.31 28.46
CA ALA A 93 -8.45 15.03 27.95
C ALA A 93 -6.99 14.70 28.35
N SER A 94 -6.24 15.67 28.91
CA SER A 94 -4.81 15.55 29.24
C SER A 94 -3.97 15.11 28.03
N GLN A 95 -4.43 15.41 26.81
CA GLN A 95 -3.81 14.94 25.56
C GLN A 95 -2.80 15.91 24.97
N CYS A 96 -2.52 17.02 25.66
CA CYS A 96 -1.38 17.88 25.35
C CYS A 96 -0.07 17.21 25.77
N SER A 97 0.36 16.19 25.04
CA SER A 97 1.75 15.75 25.07
C SER A 97 2.57 16.77 24.27
N PHE A 98 3.14 17.74 24.95
CA PHE A 98 4.12 18.68 24.40
C PHE A 98 5.43 17.90 24.13
N ASN A 99 5.48 17.13 23.05
CA ASN A 99 6.72 16.52 22.57
C ASN A 99 7.53 17.56 21.78
N LEU A 100 8.26 18.42 22.53
CA LEU A 100 9.27 19.34 22.01
C LEU A 100 10.55 18.62 21.50
N GLY A 101 10.57 17.30 21.53
CA GLY A 101 11.54 16.48 20.81
C GLY A 101 10.81 15.80 19.66
N GLY A 102 11.35 15.90 18.44
CA GLY A 102 10.86 15.14 17.28
C GLY A 102 10.78 13.63 17.58
N PRO A 103 10.18 12.83 16.70
CA PRO A 103 10.05 11.39 16.90
C PRO A 103 11.42 10.81 17.25
N LYS A 104 11.58 10.41 18.52
CA LYS A 104 12.71 9.58 18.91
C LYS A 104 12.55 8.29 18.11
N PRO A 105 13.60 7.79 17.44
CA PRO A 105 13.55 6.46 16.86
C PRO A 105 13.02 5.52 17.94
N GLY A 106 11.88 4.89 17.68
CA GLY A 106 11.39 3.84 18.55
C GLY A 106 12.48 2.76 18.66
N PRO A 107 12.43 1.90 19.70
CA PRO A 107 13.31 0.74 19.76
C PRO A 107 13.24 0.03 18.41
N ILE A 108 14.38 -0.09 17.72
CA ILE A 108 14.44 -0.79 16.44
C ILE A 108 13.90 -2.20 16.72
N PRO A 109 12.83 -2.65 16.06
CA PRO A 109 12.38 -4.02 16.19
C PRO A 109 13.56 -4.92 15.82
N SER A 110 14.15 -5.59 16.81
CA SER A 110 15.24 -6.53 16.55
C SER A 110 14.63 -7.80 15.98
N PHE A 111 14.88 -8.06 14.70
CA PHE A 111 14.48 -9.30 14.06
C PHE A 111 15.65 -10.28 14.03
N ASP A 112 15.43 -11.52 14.45
CA ASP A 112 16.45 -12.57 14.40
C ASP A 112 16.44 -13.27 13.03
N ALA A 113 17.22 -12.73 12.09
CA ALA A 113 17.32 -13.29 10.75
C ALA A 113 17.95 -14.68 10.73
N ASP A 114 18.89 -14.95 11.63
CA ASP A 114 19.55 -16.26 11.75
C ASP A 114 18.55 -17.35 12.12
N ALA A 115 17.70 -17.09 13.12
CA ALA A 115 16.64 -18.00 13.49
C ALA A 115 15.63 -18.18 12.35
N ALA A 116 15.30 -17.09 11.64
CA ALA A 116 14.37 -17.12 10.52
C ALA A 116 14.89 -17.96 9.34
N PHE A 117 16.12 -17.74 8.88
CA PHE A 117 16.70 -18.53 7.78
C PHE A 117 16.76 -20.01 8.10
N ARG A 118 17.19 -20.38 9.32
CA ARG A 118 17.22 -21.79 9.74
C ARG A 118 15.84 -22.39 9.86
N TYR A 119 14.86 -21.62 10.32
CA TYR A 119 13.47 -22.08 10.40
C TYR A 119 12.88 -22.27 9.01
N ASP A 120 13.13 -21.33 8.09
CA ASP A 120 12.70 -21.40 6.69
C ASP A 120 13.33 -22.58 5.95
N ALA A 121 14.62 -22.85 6.17
CA ALA A 121 15.32 -23.99 5.56
C ALA A 121 14.72 -25.37 5.92
N ARG A 122 14.04 -25.49 7.07
CA ARG A 122 13.41 -26.75 7.51
C ARG A 122 11.94 -26.86 7.10
N GLU A 123 11.26 -25.73 6.94
CA GLU A 123 9.81 -25.69 6.73
C GLU A 123 9.44 -25.53 5.26
N LEU A 124 10.28 -24.85 4.47
CA LEU A 124 10.02 -24.61 3.06
C LEU A 124 10.51 -25.78 2.20
N GLY A 125 9.79 -26.03 1.10
CA GLY A 125 10.08 -27.13 0.18
C GLY A 125 11.28 -26.92 -0.74
N PHE A 126 11.99 -25.79 -0.61
CA PHE A 126 13.14 -25.42 -1.43
C PHE A 126 14.32 -24.95 -0.56
N PRO A 127 15.58 -25.06 -1.04
CA PRO A 127 16.74 -24.69 -0.26
C PRO A 127 16.80 -23.19 0.06
N ILE A 128 17.18 -22.85 1.30
CA ILE A 128 17.34 -21.47 1.77
C ILE A 128 18.82 -21.17 1.99
N ARG A 129 19.29 -20.06 1.43
CA ARG A 129 20.65 -19.52 1.64
C ARG A 129 20.62 -18.50 2.77
N GLN A 130 21.61 -18.55 3.66
CA GLN A 130 21.82 -17.56 4.72
C GLN A 130 23.05 -16.73 4.39
N PRO A 131 22.90 -15.54 3.76
CA PRO A 131 24.04 -14.68 3.46
C PRO A 131 24.65 -14.11 4.74
N GLU A 132 25.95 -13.83 4.69
CA GLU A 132 26.58 -12.96 5.68
C GLU A 132 26.01 -11.55 5.55
N ILE A 133 25.48 -11.01 6.66
CA ILE A 133 24.89 -9.68 6.67
C ILE A 133 26.04 -8.64 6.61
N PRO A 134 26.03 -7.70 5.65
CA PRO A 134 27.08 -6.68 5.55
C PRO A 134 27.24 -5.89 6.86
N GLU A 135 28.48 -5.47 7.15
CA GLU A 135 28.77 -4.68 8.35
C GLU A 135 27.90 -3.41 8.42
N GLY A 136 27.44 -3.08 9.62
CA GLY A 136 26.57 -1.92 9.88
C GLY A 136 25.10 -2.11 9.50
N TRP A 137 24.73 -3.23 8.88
CA TRP A 137 23.33 -3.53 8.58
C TRP A 137 22.64 -4.20 9.78
N THR A 138 21.33 -3.99 9.88
CA THR A 138 20.50 -4.61 10.93
C THR A 138 19.29 -5.29 10.31
N SER A 139 19.00 -6.52 10.75
CA SER A 139 17.76 -7.20 10.39
C SER A 139 16.55 -6.50 11.00
N ASN A 140 15.52 -6.26 10.19
CA ASN A 140 14.36 -5.43 10.53
C ASN A 140 13.06 -6.22 10.59
N SER A 141 12.90 -7.18 9.68
CA SER A 141 11.63 -7.87 9.48
C SER A 141 11.85 -9.23 8.82
N GLY A 142 10.88 -10.12 8.99
CA GLY A 142 10.78 -11.31 8.17
C GLY A 142 9.35 -11.81 8.05
N SER A 143 9.05 -12.41 6.92
CA SER A 143 7.75 -12.99 6.61
C SER A 143 7.88 -14.14 5.63
N ARG A 144 6.81 -14.92 5.52
CA ARG A 144 6.63 -15.88 4.42
C ARG A 144 5.39 -15.50 3.64
N SER A 145 5.35 -15.85 2.37
CA SER A 145 4.18 -15.59 1.52
C SER A 145 4.02 -16.67 0.46
N ILE A 146 2.77 -16.93 0.07
CA ILE A 146 2.45 -17.85 -1.02
C ILE A 146 2.21 -17.01 -2.27
N VAL A 147 3.11 -17.14 -3.25
CA VAL A 147 2.95 -16.58 -4.60
C VAL A 147 1.88 -17.40 -5.30
N THR A 148 0.76 -16.76 -5.63
CA THR A 148 -0.40 -17.42 -6.24
C THR A 148 -0.33 -17.39 -7.77
N GLY A 149 -0.95 -18.37 -8.43
CA GLY A 149 -1.08 -18.42 -9.89
C GLY A 149 -0.21 -19.50 -10.54
N ASP A 150 -0.22 -19.54 -11.87
CA ASP A 150 0.64 -20.44 -12.63
C ASP A 150 2.12 -20.06 -12.42
N GLY A 151 2.96 -21.03 -12.08
CA GLY A 151 4.34 -20.77 -11.67
C GLY A 151 4.50 -20.18 -10.26
N GLY A 152 3.43 -20.17 -9.46
CA GLY A 152 3.46 -19.79 -8.05
C GLY A 152 4.27 -20.75 -7.17
N GLY A 153 4.45 -20.38 -5.91
CA GLY A 153 5.33 -21.08 -4.98
C GLY A 153 5.37 -20.40 -3.61
N ASP A 154 6.18 -20.91 -2.71
CA ASP A 154 6.41 -20.31 -1.40
C ASP A 154 7.55 -19.27 -1.49
N SER A 155 7.53 -18.27 -0.62
CA SER A 155 8.61 -17.28 -0.50
C SER A 155 8.98 -17.01 0.96
N SER A 156 10.28 -16.90 1.20
CA SER A 156 10.89 -16.35 2.42
C SER A 156 11.32 -14.93 2.13
N ASN A 157 10.90 -13.96 2.96
CA ASN A 157 11.21 -12.55 2.81
C ASN A 157 11.87 -12.04 4.07
N ILE A 158 13.15 -11.64 4.01
CA ILE A 158 13.88 -11.04 5.13
C ILE A 158 14.28 -9.61 4.76
N GLY A 159 13.90 -8.66 5.60
CA GLY A 159 14.20 -7.25 5.44
C GLY A 159 15.34 -6.79 6.33
N PHE A 160 16.18 -5.91 5.81
CA PHE A 160 17.32 -5.29 6.48
C PHE A 160 17.25 -3.77 6.37
N ILE A 161 17.84 -3.09 7.35
CA ILE A 161 18.19 -1.67 7.28
C ILE A 161 19.69 -1.59 7.04
N THR A 162 20.11 -0.94 5.95
CA THR A 162 21.52 -0.69 5.63
C THR A 162 22.15 0.28 6.63
N GLU A 163 23.48 0.39 6.63
CA GLU A 163 24.21 1.36 7.45
C GLU A 163 23.69 2.80 7.23
N ALA A 164 23.34 3.14 5.98
CA ALA A 164 22.76 4.44 5.61
C ALA A 164 21.27 4.59 5.99
N GLY A 165 20.68 3.63 6.71
CA GLY A 165 19.29 3.67 7.15
C GLY A 165 18.27 3.35 6.06
N ARG A 166 18.67 2.69 4.96
CA ARG A 166 17.75 2.35 3.86
C ARG A 166 17.23 0.93 4.01
N TYR A 167 15.95 0.72 3.72
CA TYR A 167 15.38 -0.61 3.67
C TYR A 167 15.84 -1.37 2.43
N ILE A 168 16.13 -2.65 2.59
CA ILE A 168 16.37 -3.61 1.52
C ILE A 168 15.85 -4.97 1.94
N GLN A 169 15.25 -5.71 1.01
CA GLN A 169 14.66 -7.02 1.24
C GLN A 169 15.37 -8.07 0.40
N LEU A 170 15.66 -9.21 1.02
CA LEU A 170 16.01 -10.46 0.36
C LEU A 170 14.77 -11.36 0.32
N THR A 171 14.38 -11.79 -0.87
CA THR A 171 13.34 -12.78 -1.09
C THR A 171 13.95 -14.03 -1.73
N GLN A 172 13.61 -15.21 -1.21
CA GLN A 172 13.97 -16.51 -1.78
C GLN A 172 12.70 -17.30 -2.06
N SER A 173 12.56 -17.89 -3.24
CA SER A 173 11.31 -18.54 -3.65
C SER A 173 11.53 -19.65 -4.69
N ASP A 174 10.67 -20.65 -4.72
CA ASP A 174 10.55 -21.64 -5.81
C ASP A 174 9.59 -21.20 -6.93
N ALA A 175 8.91 -20.06 -6.78
CA ALA A 175 8.05 -19.47 -7.81
C ALA A 175 8.87 -18.98 -9.02
N THR A 176 8.28 -19.02 -10.22
CA THR A 176 8.90 -18.51 -11.45
C THR A 176 9.09 -16.99 -11.41
N GLU A 177 10.00 -16.46 -12.23
CA GLU A 177 10.25 -15.01 -12.29
C GLU A 177 8.97 -14.23 -12.66
N GLU A 178 8.21 -14.77 -13.60
CA GLU A 178 6.98 -14.19 -14.13
C GLU A 178 5.85 -14.11 -13.09
N ALA A 179 5.86 -15.02 -12.11
CA ALA A 179 4.93 -15.00 -10.98
C ALA A 179 5.46 -14.15 -9.81
N LEU A 180 6.74 -14.29 -9.48
CA LEU A 180 7.36 -13.68 -8.31
C LEU A 180 7.49 -12.15 -8.42
N VAL A 181 7.95 -11.63 -9.57
CA VAL A 181 8.17 -10.19 -9.76
C VAL A 181 6.89 -9.38 -9.56
N PRO A 182 5.77 -9.67 -10.25
CA PRO A 182 4.53 -8.90 -10.05
C PRO A 182 3.93 -9.12 -8.67
N PHE A 183 4.13 -10.29 -8.06
CA PHE A 183 3.67 -10.55 -6.69
C PHE A 183 4.37 -9.64 -5.68
N ILE A 184 5.71 -9.53 -5.73
CA ILE A 184 6.48 -8.67 -4.83
C ILE A 184 6.27 -7.18 -5.14
N ALA A 185 6.18 -6.83 -6.43
CA ALA A 185 5.92 -5.46 -6.85
C ALA A 185 4.50 -4.96 -6.51
N GLY A 186 3.53 -5.88 -6.37
CA GLY A 186 2.10 -5.58 -6.28
C GLY A 186 1.46 -5.21 -7.62
N GLU A 187 2.24 -5.16 -8.71
CA GLU A 187 1.82 -4.77 -10.05
C GLU A 187 2.82 -5.30 -11.10
N PRO A 188 2.45 -5.38 -12.38
CA PRO A 188 3.38 -5.76 -13.44
C PRO A 188 4.60 -4.83 -13.49
N ARG A 189 5.80 -5.39 -13.66
CA ARG A 189 7.04 -4.65 -13.86
C ARG A 189 7.67 -4.98 -15.20
N TYR A 190 8.39 -4.00 -15.74
CA TYR A 190 9.10 -4.13 -17.00
C TYR A 190 10.59 -4.32 -16.75
N LEU A 191 11.19 -5.20 -17.55
CA LEU A 191 12.63 -5.39 -17.58
C LEU A 191 13.30 -4.12 -18.10
N THR A 192 14.30 -3.64 -17.37
CA THR A 192 15.08 -2.45 -17.73
C THR A 192 16.55 -2.75 -17.99
N GLY A 193 17.05 -3.90 -17.54
CA GLY A 193 18.43 -4.29 -17.83
C GLY A 193 18.85 -5.54 -17.08
N THR A 194 20.16 -5.71 -17.01
CA THR A 194 20.80 -6.81 -16.30
C THR A 194 22.08 -6.31 -15.61
N GLU A 195 22.37 -6.85 -14.43
CA GLU A 195 23.62 -6.62 -13.70
C GLU A 195 24.38 -7.94 -13.56
N GLN A 196 25.70 -7.92 -13.72
CA GLN A 196 26.54 -9.11 -13.54
C GLN A 196 27.28 -9.02 -12.21
N ILE A 197 27.03 -9.98 -11.30
CA ILE A 197 27.58 -9.97 -9.94
C ILE A 197 28.11 -11.37 -9.64
N GLY A 198 29.43 -11.47 -9.52
CA GLY A 198 30.10 -12.76 -9.51
C GLY A 198 29.83 -13.52 -10.81
N ASP A 199 29.45 -14.79 -10.69
CA ASP A 199 29.07 -15.67 -11.79
C ASP A 199 27.58 -15.56 -12.17
N ARG A 200 26.81 -14.69 -11.49
CA ARG A 200 25.35 -14.60 -11.65
C ARG A 200 24.93 -13.37 -12.40
N THR A 201 24.02 -13.58 -13.35
CA THR A 201 23.29 -12.50 -14.00
C THR A 201 22.02 -12.20 -13.21
N TRP A 202 21.83 -10.94 -12.88
CA TRP A 202 20.65 -10.41 -12.22
C TRP A 202 19.82 -9.63 -13.22
N VAL A 203 18.59 -10.06 -13.45
CA VAL A 203 17.61 -9.33 -14.26
C VAL A 203 17.05 -8.18 -13.44
N VAL A 204 17.08 -6.97 -14.01
CA VAL A 204 16.63 -5.76 -13.34
C VAL A 204 15.29 -5.35 -13.93
N PHE A 205 14.31 -5.17 -13.04
CA PHE A 205 12.99 -4.63 -13.33
C PHE A 205 12.83 -3.28 -12.63
N GLY A 206 12.13 -2.34 -13.27
CA GLY A 206 11.85 -1.01 -12.68
C GLY A 206 12.01 0.12 -13.68
N GLY A 207 12.75 1.17 -13.30
CA GLY A 207 12.99 2.36 -14.12
C GLY A 207 13.03 3.62 -13.28
N ASP A 208 13.17 4.78 -13.95
CA ASP A 208 13.22 6.08 -13.26
C ASP A 208 11.96 6.31 -12.41
N GLY A 209 12.17 6.55 -11.11
CA GLY A 209 11.08 6.77 -10.15
C GLY A 209 10.30 5.52 -9.73
N VAL A 210 10.71 4.34 -10.17
CA VAL A 210 10.11 3.05 -9.80
C VAL A 210 11.13 2.25 -8.98
N GLU A 211 10.69 1.66 -7.86
CA GLU A 211 11.55 0.83 -7.02
C GLU A 211 12.14 -0.34 -7.83
N ALA A 212 13.46 -0.49 -7.81
CA ALA A 212 14.14 -1.54 -8.57
C ALA A 212 13.92 -2.91 -7.92
N ILE A 213 13.74 -3.93 -8.76
CA ILE A 213 13.71 -5.34 -8.37
C ILE A 213 14.80 -6.06 -9.14
N TRP A 214 15.72 -6.70 -8.44
CA TRP A 214 16.76 -7.53 -9.04
C TRP A 214 16.42 -8.99 -8.79
N VAL A 215 16.39 -9.81 -9.84
CA VAL A 215 16.06 -11.23 -9.74
C VAL A 215 17.16 -12.05 -10.39
N SER A 216 17.55 -13.14 -9.75
CA SER A 216 18.47 -14.12 -10.34
C SER A 216 18.02 -15.53 -10.00
N ASP A 217 18.13 -16.43 -10.98
CA ASP A 217 17.83 -17.85 -10.81
C ASP A 217 19.09 -18.57 -10.33
N PHE A 218 19.02 -19.23 -9.16
CA PHE A 218 20.12 -20.00 -8.61
C PHE A 218 20.02 -21.49 -8.97
N GLY A 219 18.98 -21.89 -9.72
CA GLY A 219 18.70 -23.25 -10.15
C GLY A 219 17.91 -24.08 -9.13
N ASP A 220 18.17 -23.86 -7.84
CA ASP A 220 17.46 -24.47 -6.71
C ASP A 220 16.40 -23.56 -6.09
N ALA A 221 16.63 -22.25 -6.16
CA ALA A 221 15.71 -21.20 -5.75
C ALA A 221 15.93 -19.96 -6.60
N ARG A 222 14.93 -19.09 -6.64
CA ARG A 222 15.01 -17.75 -7.20
C ARG A 222 15.29 -16.77 -6.08
N ILE A 223 16.28 -15.90 -6.30
CA ILE A 223 16.65 -14.85 -5.37
C ILE A 223 16.19 -13.52 -5.94
N LEU A 224 15.48 -12.75 -5.12
CA LEU A 224 15.00 -11.42 -5.46
C LEU A 224 15.46 -10.41 -4.41
N ILE A 225 15.91 -9.24 -4.86
CA ILE A 225 16.28 -8.12 -4.00
C ILE A 225 15.46 -6.90 -4.42
N THR A 226 14.85 -6.21 -3.46
CA THR A 226 14.09 -4.97 -3.67
C THR A 226 14.24 -4.04 -2.48
N GLY A 227 14.00 -2.75 -2.68
CA GLY A 227 13.98 -1.76 -1.61
C GLY A 227 14.36 -0.36 -2.10
N PRO A 228 14.16 0.67 -1.25
CA PRO A 228 14.60 2.04 -1.52
C PRO A 228 16.11 2.27 -1.31
N ALA A 229 16.89 1.22 -1.04
CA ALA A 229 18.34 1.27 -1.00
C ALA A 229 18.93 1.47 -2.41
N PRO A 230 20.09 2.12 -2.55
CA PRO A 230 20.71 2.34 -3.86
C PRO A 230 21.39 1.05 -4.37
N ALA A 231 21.74 1.02 -5.66
CA ALA A 231 22.25 -0.18 -6.34
C ALA A 231 23.54 -0.75 -5.73
N GLU A 232 24.35 0.07 -5.06
CA GLU A 232 25.55 -0.39 -4.36
C GLU A 232 25.20 -1.35 -3.21
N GLU A 233 24.11 -1.09 -2.49
CA GLU A 233 23.66 -1.95 -1.39
C GLU A 233 23.03 -3.25 -1.94
N PHE A 234 22.33 -3.17 -3.08
CA PHE A 234 21.86 -4.36 -3.80
C PHE A 234 23.05 -5.24 -4.20
N THR A 235 24.13 -4.64 -4.70
CA THR A 235 25.35 -5.35 -5.09
C THR A 235 26.00 -6.07 -3.91
N LYS A 236 26.06 -5.43 -2.73
CA LYS A 236 26.59 -6.07 -1.50
C LYS A 236 25.77 -7.30 -1.12
N LEU A 237 24.45 -7.17 -1.06
CA LEU A 237 23.56 -8.27 -0.68
C LEU A 237 23.57 -9.41 -1.73
N ALA A 238 23.56 -9.06 -3.02
CA ALA A 238 23.69 -10.01 -4.13
C ALA A 238 25.01 -10.78 -4.09
N THR A 239 26.11 -10.10 -3.75
CA THR A 239 27.42 -10.73 -3.56
C THR A 239 27.40 -11.69 -2.37
N ALA A 240 26.85 -11.26 -1.24
CA ALA A 240 26.79 -12.06 -0.01
C ALA A 240 25.95 -13.34 -0.18
N VAL A 241 24.79 -13.26 -0.85
CA VAL A 241 23.96 -14.44 -1.12
C VAL A 241 24.54 -15.34 -2.20
N GLY A 242 25.25 -14.77 -3.18
CA GLY A 242 25.96 -15.53 -4.21
C GLY A 242 27.16 -16.33 -3.69
N ALA A 243 27.74 -15.91 -2.55
CA ALA A 243 28.96 -16.49 -1.98
C ALA A 243 28.73 -17.68 -1.04
N VAL A 244 27.47 -18.02 -0.72
CA VAL A 244 27.12 -19.06 0.24
C VAL A 244 26.32 -20.17 -0.41
N GLU A 245 26.52 -21.41 0.03
CA GLU A 245 25.66 -22.54 -0.33
C GLU A 245 24.38 -22.58 0.51
N PRO A 246 23.30 -23.26 0.07
CA PRO A 246 22.10 -23.38 0.87
C PRO A 246 22.38 -24.09 2.18
N LEU A 247 21.60 -23.73 3.21
CA LEU A 247 21.60 -24.42 4.47
C LEU A 247 21.25 -25.90 4.26
N GLN A 248 21.96 -26.78 4.95
CA GLN A 248 21.62 -28.20 4.96
C GLN A 248 20.33 -28.41 5.77
N PRO A 249 19.40 -29.25 5.29
CA PRO A 249 18.15 -29.57 5.99
C PRO A 249 18.37 -30.19 7.38
#